data_AF-A0A922Z122-F1
#
_entry.id   AF-A0A922Z122-F1
#
_cell.length_a   1.000
_cell.length_b   1.000
_cell.length_c   1.000
_cell.angle_alpha   90.00
_cell.angle_beta   90.00
_cell.angle_gamma   90.00
#
_symmetry.space_group_name_H-M   'P 1'
#
loop_
_entity.id
_entity.type
_entity.pdbx_description
1 polymer ?
#
loop_
_entity_poly.entity_id
_entity_poly.type
_entity_poly.pdbx_seq_one_letter_code
_entity_poly.pdbx_strand_id
1 'polypeptide(L)'
;MTINAFGKSFVATDSGDDTITSTGTSTDYIIVGDGDNSVNAGSGADTIVAGSGNDTLLGGSGADSIVGGDGNNYLDGGNSNDTIIAGGGDDTILGGDGNDSILAGNGDNDINAGTGDDTVVAGDGNDTILGGSGNDSLVGGNGSNEISGGTRRHDRRIVGTCHRDRDRRRRGLAVRIGHRIGERVGGRRPLGESLRRQGRIVQGVAVGTVR
;
A
#
# COMPACT_ATOMS: atom_id res chain seq x y z
N MET A 1 -22.45 20.11 -18.69
CA MET A 1 -23.61 20.83 -18.09
C MET A 1 -23.35 21.12 -16.61
N THR A 2 -24.13 21.97 -15.92
CA THR A 2 -24.04 22.10 -14.45
C THR A 2 -25.39 21.80 -13.80
N ILE A 3 -25.42 20.92 -12.81
CA ILE A 3 -26.63 20.44 -12.13
C ILE A 3 -26.46 20.62 -10.62
N ASN A 4 -27.37 21.41 -10.03
CA ASN A 4 -27.59 21.38 -8.58
C ASN A 4 -28.63 20.30 -8.29
N ALA A 5 -28.21 19.28 -7.54
CA ALA A 5 -29.00 18.10 -7.23
C ALA A 5 -29.65 18.13 -5.84
N PHE A 6 -29.71 19.29 -5.18
CA PHE A 6 -30.27 19.38 -3.82
C PHE A 6 -31.66 18.74 -3.70
N GLY A 7 -31.77 17.73 -2.85
CA GLY A 7 -33.00 16.98 -2.59
C GLY A 7 -33.42 16.01 -3.69
N LYS A 8 -32.56 15.74 -4.70
CA LYS A 8 -32.79 14.72 -5.71
C LYS A 8 -31.99 13.47 -5.38
N SER A 9 -32.69 12.38 -5.09
CA SER A 9 -32.06 11.06 -4.89
C SER A 9 -31.60 10.37 -6.18
N PHE A 10 -31.88 10.95 -7.36
CA PHE A 10 -31.44 10.42 -8.64
C PHE A 10 -31.06 11.52 -9.62
N VAL A 11 -29.87 11.42 -10.20
CA VAL A 11 -29.34 12.30 -11.24
C VAL A 11 -28.74 11.43 -12.33
N ALA A 12 -29.04 11.74 -13.59
CA ALA A 12 -28.43 11.11 -14.74
C ALA A 12 -28.14 12.16 -15.81
N THR A 13 -26.95 12.12 -16.39
CA THR A 13 -26.57 12.95 -17.53
C THR A 13 -26.31 12.12 -18.78
N ASP A 14 -26.20 12.79 -19.92
CA ASP A 14 -25.80 12.20 -21.20
C ASP A 14 -24.29 12.41 -21.41
N SER A 15 -23.85 12.49 -22.66
CA SER A 15 -22.44 12.73 -22.99
C SER A 15 -22.05 14.20 -22.84
N GLY A 16 -20.77 14.44 -22.57
CA GLY A 16 -20.15 15.75 -22.45
C GLY A 16 -19.78 16.07 -21.00
N ASP A 17 -18.96 17.10 -20.82
CA ASP A 17 -18.41 17.43 -19.51
C ASP A 17 -19.50 17.98 -18.57
N ASP A 18 -19.85 17.22 -17.54
CA ASP A 18 -20.87 17.59 -16.56
C ASP A 18 -20.31 17.93 -15.18
N THR A 19 -21.00 18.83 -14.49
CA THR A 19 -20.70 19.21 -13.10
C THR A 19 -21.94 19.01 -12.25
N ILE A 20 -21.89 18.06 -11.32
CA ILE A 20 -22.98 17.71 -10.42
C ILE A 20 -22.56 18.09 -8.99
N THR A 21 -23.43 18.80 -8.29
CA THR A 21 -23.27 19.01 -6.85
C THR A 21 -24.56 18.61 -6.15
N SER A 22 -24.48 17.55 -5.35
CA SER A 22 -25.49 17.23 -4.35
C SER A 22 -25.00 17.70 -2.98
N THR A 23 -25.82 18.51 -2.31
CA THR A 23 -25.52 19.02 -0.96
C THR A 23 -26.57 18.55 0.05
N GLY A 24 -27.27 17.46 -0.29
CA GLY A 24 -28.21 16.79 0.58
C GLY A 24 -27.50 15.99 1.68
N THR A 25 -28.29 15.46 2.61
CA THR A 25 -27.88 14.43 3.58
C THR A 25 -28.49 13.06 3.23
N SER A 26 -29.09 12.96 2.04
CA SER A 26 -29.81 11.78 1.57
C SER A 26 -28.85 10.91 0.78
N THR A 27 -29.12 9.61 0.75
CA THR A 27 -28.55 8.74 -0.28
C THR A 27 -28.99 9.21 -1.67
N ASP A 28 -28.01 9.44 -2.52
CA ASP A 28 -28.18 9.86 -3.90
C ASP A 28 -27.58 8.83 -4.87
N TYR A 29 -28.21 8.68 -6.04
CA TYR A 29 -27.75 7.82 -7.11
C TYR A 29 -27.46 8.68 -8.34
N ILE A 30 -26.17 8.84 -8.66
CA ILE A 30 -25.66 9.77 -9.67
C ILE A 30 -25.03 8.94 -10.80
N ILE A 31 -25.55 9.09 -12.00
CA ILE A 31 -24.90 8.60 -13.22
C ILE A 31 -24.43 9.82 -14.01
N VAL A 32 -23.15 9.85 -14.35
CA VAL A 32 -22.60 10.76 -15.35
C VAL A 32 -22.18 9.94 -16.57
N GLY A 33 -22.51 10.44 -17.76
CA GLY A 33 -22.16 9.76 -19.01
C GLY A 33 -20.69 9.94 -19.38
N ASP A 34 -20.38 9.76 -20.65
CA ASP A 34 -19.04 10.03 -21.17
C ASP A 34 -18.69 11.52 -21.10
N GLY A 35 -17.42 11.88 -20.99
CA GLY A 35 -16.94 13.26 -20.86
C GLY A 35 -16.11 13.45 -19.59
N ASP A 36 -15.44 14.59 -19.46
CA ASP A 36 -14.68 14.88 -18.24
C ASP A 36 -15.63 15.46 -17.19
N ASN A 37 -16.15 14.63 -16.28
CA ASN A 37 -17.17 15.03 -15.32
C ASN A 37 -16.60 15.40 -13.94
N SER A 38 -17.35 16.21 -13.20
CA SER A 38 -17.07 16.56 -11.82
C SER A 38 -18.31 16.31 -10.97
N VAL A 39 -18.21 15.39 -10.01
CA VAL A 39 -19.30 15.00 -9.11
C VAL A 39 -18.87 15.24 -7.67
N ASN A 40 -19.74 15.89 -6.91
CA ASN A 40 -19.69 15.92 -5.45
C ASN A 40 -21.05 15.46 -4.92
N ALA A 41 -21.08 14.28 -4.28
CA ALA A 41 -22.30 13.67 -3.76
C ALA A 41 -22.68 14.17 -2.36
N GLY A 42 -21.69 14.60 -1.57
CA GLY A 42 -21.91 15.37 -0.36
C GLY A 42 -22.05 14.48 0.87
N SER A 43 -23.23 14.44 1.48
CA SER A 43 -23.48 13.60 2.65
C SER A 43 -24.57 12.59 2.34
N GLY A 44 -24.36 11.34 2.72
CA GLY A 44 -25.26 10.26 2.36
C GLY A 44 -24.47 8.98 2.18
N ALA A 45 -25.16 7.86 2.02
CA ALA A 45 -24.51 6.68 1.45
C ALA A 45 -24.83 6.74 -0.04
N ASP A 46 -23.92 7.28 -0.83
CA ASP A 46 -24.16 7.68 -2.21
C ASP A 46 -23.63 6.65 -3.21
N THR A 47 -24.20 6.65 -4.41
CA THR A 47 -23.71 5.83 -5.53
C THR A 47 -23.40 6.73 -6.70
N ILE A 48 -22.15 6.70 -7.16
CA ILE A 48 -21.66 7.48 -8.29
C ILE A 48 -21.18 6.51 -9.36
N VAL A 49 -21.66 6.67 -10.59
CA VAL A 49 -21.23 5.88 -11.76
C VAL A 49 -20.90 6.82 -12.89
N ALA A 50 -19.64 6.83 -13.32
CA ALA A 50 -19.17 7.58 -14.46
C ALA A 50 -18.92 6.69 -15.69
N GLY A 51 -18.84 7.34 -16.86
CA GLY A 51 -18.63 6.72 -18.17
C GLY A 51 -17.15 6.70 -18.56
N SER A 52 -16.86 7.01 -19.82
CA SER A 52 -15.47 7.28 -20.24
C SER A 52 -15.13 8.75 -20.07
N GLY A 53 -13.91 9.09 -19.64
CA GLY A 53 -13.44 10.46 -19.47
C GLY A 53 -12.47 10.58 -18.30
N ASN A 54 -11.90 11.76 -18.08
CA ASN A 54 -11.10 12.00 -16.89
C ASN A 54 -12.01 12.63 -15.83
N ASP A 55 -12.61 11.77 -15.02
CA ASP A 55 -13.63 12.18 -14.06
C ASP A 55 -13.04 12.57 -12.70
N THR A 56 -13.68 13.51 -12.01
CA THR A 56 -13.43 13.84 -10.60
C THR A 56 -14.66 13.49 -9.78
N LEU A 57 -14.57 12.42 -9.00
CA LEU A 57 -15.70 11.84 -8.27
C LEU A 57 -15.45 11.89 -6.76
N LEU A 58 -16.27 12.65 -6.04
CA LEU A 58 -16.18 12.83 -4.59
C LEU A 58 -17.44 12.26 -3.92
N GLY A 59 -17.29 11.20 -3.11
CA GLY A 59 -18.35 10.60 -2.29
C GLY A 59 -18.75 11.52 -1.15
N GLY A 60 -17.81 11.77 -0.24
CA GLY A 60 -17.92 12.80 0.79
C GLY A 60 -18.07 12.19 2.18
N SER A 61 -19.28 12.09 2.71
CA SER A 61 -19.50 11.51 4.03
C SER A 61 -20.61 10.48 4.02
N GLY A 62 -20.31 9.29 4.52
CA GLY A 62 -21.21 8.15 4.56
C GLY A 62 -20.60 7.02 3.73
N ALA A 63 -21.24 5.85 3.71
CA ALA A 63 -20.66 4.69 3.04
C ALA A 63 -20.99 4.73 1.54
N ASP A 64 -20.03 5.16 0.73
CA ASP A 64 -20.22 5.50 -0.67
C ASP A 64 -19.79 4.36 -1.60
N SER A 65 -20.38 4.33 -2.81
CA SER A 65 -20.04 3.41 -3.88
C SER A 65 -19.70 4.18 -5.15
N ILE A 66 -18.45 4.18 -5.56
CA ILE A 66 -17.93 4.99 -6.67
C ILE A 66 -17.41 4.08 -7.79
N VAL A 67 -17.86 4.33 -9.02
CA VAL A 67 -17.36 3.68 -10.24
C VAL A 67 -16.86 4.75 -11.21
N GLY A 68 -15.55 4.75 -11.51
CA GLY A 68 -14.87 5.73 -12.37
C GLY A 68 -15.06 5.49 -13.87
N GLY A 69 -14.96 4.24 -14.32
CA GLY A 69 -15.06 3.90 -15.74
C GLY A 69 -13.70 3.96 -16.44
N ASP A 70 -13.68 4.36 -17.71
CA ASP A 70 -12.43 4.44 -18.49
C ASP A 70 -11.88 5.87 -18.49
N GLY A 71 -10.57 6.06 -18.41
CA GLY A 71 -9.89 7.35 -18.39
C GLY A 71 -9.10 7.58 -17.09
N ASN A 72 -8.42 8.71 -16.98
CA ASN A 72 -7.56 8.98 -15.82
C ASN A 72 -8.37 9.74 -14.76
N ASN A 73 -8.90 9.01 -13.79
CA ASN A 73 -9.87 9.54 -12.86
C ASN A 73 -9.22 9.99 -11.54
N TYR A 74 -9.89 10.93 -10.88
CA TYR A 74 -9.66 11.26 -9.48
C TYR A 74 -10.87 10.80 -8.67
N LEU A 75 -10.67 9.84 -7.76
CA LEU A 75 -11.74 9.28 -6.92
C LEU A 75 -11.41 9.50 -5.44
N ASP A 76 -12.37 10.01 -4.68
CA ASP A 76 -12.26 10.25 -3.23
C ASP A 76 -13.51 9.70 -2.53
N GLY A 77 -13.35 8.64 -1.73
CA GLY A 77 -14.42 8.05 -0.94
C GLY A 77 -14.88 9.00 0.17
N GLY A 78 -13.93 9.47 0.98
CA GLY A 78 -14.16 10.49 1.99
C GLY A 78 -14.21 9.89 3.39
N ASN A 79 -15.37 9.91 4.05
CA ASN A 79 -15.50 9.37 5.41
C ASN A 79 -16.49 8.21 5.43
N SER A 80 -16.23 7.23 6.29
CA SER A 80 -16.90 5.94 6.42
C SER A 80 -16.33 4.89 5.45
N ASN A 81 -16.93 3.70 5.45
CA ASN A 81 -16.40 2.58 4.70
C ASN A 81 -16.90 2.65 3.25
N ASP A 82 -15.98 2.92 2.33
CA ASP A 82 -16.31 3.19 0.93
C ASP A 82 -15.95 2.01 0.02
N THR A 83 -16.63 1.92 -1.12
CA THR A 83 -16.33 0.97 -2.19
C THR A 83 -15.99 1.73 -3.46
N ILE A 84 -14.77 1.59 -3.96
CA ILE A 84 -14.26 2.31 -5.12
C ILE A 84 -13.81 1.32 -6.19
N ILE A 85 -14.32 1.50 -7.40
CA ILE A 85 -13.88 0.79 -8.62
C ILE A 85 -13.46 1.86 -9.62
N ALA A 86 -12.15 2.05 -9.84
CA ALA A 86 -11.68 3.13 -10.70
C ALA A 86 -11.89 2.78 -12.18
N GLY A 87 -11.41 1.61 -12.63
CA GLY A 87 -11.71 1.06 -13.94
C GLY A 87 -10.45 0.92 -14.79
N GLY A 88 -10.35 1.65 -15.90
CA GLY A 88 -9.18 1.61 -16.75
C GLY A 88 -8.59 2.99 -16.94
N GLY A 89 -7.27 3.12 -16.85
CA GLY A 89 -6.58 4.41 -16.96
C GLY A 89 -5.63 4.61 -15.81
N ASP A 90 -4.87 5.69 -15.84
CA ASP A 90 -3.96 6.02 -14.75
C ASP A 90 -4.74 6.82 -13.69
N ASP A 91 -5.28 6.12 -12.70
CA ASP A 91 -6.20 6.71 -11.71
C ASP A 91 -5.48 7.20 -10.44
N THR A 92 -6.03 8.24 -9.82
CA THR A 92 -5.69 8.69 -8.46
C THR A 92 -6.85 8.37 -7.52
N ILE A 93 -6.58 7.57 -6.49
CA ILE A 93 -7.63 7.05 -5.60
C ILE A 93 -7.31 7.37 -4.15
N LEU A 94 -8.25 8.02 -3.47
CA LEU A 94 -8.25 8.24 -2.03
C LEU A 94 -9.42 7.44 -1.42
N GLY A 95 -9.13 6.49 -0.53
CA GLY A 95 -10.14 5.80 0.27
C GLY A 95 -10.74 6.75 1.29
N GLY A 96 -9.90 7.18 2.24
CA GLY A 96 -10.24 8.22 3.20
C GLY A 96 -10.22 7.70 4.63
N ASP A 97 -11.24 8.02 5.42
CA ASP A 97 -11.39 7.51 6.78
C ASP A 97 -12.42 6.37 6.80
N GLY A 98 -12.03 5.14 7.07
CA GLY A 98 -12.95 4.01 7.09
C GLY A 98 -12.26 2.72 6.72
N ASN A 99 -13.00 1.61 6.74
CA ASN A 99 -12.49 0.36 6.18
C ASN A 99 -12.91 0.29 4.71
N ASP A 100 -12.01 0.67 3.82
CA ASP A 100 -12.34 0.87 2.41
C ASP A 100 -12.03 -0.36 1.55
N SER A 101 -12.78 -0.49 0.46
CA SER A 101 -12.60 -1.54 -0.54
C SER A 101 -12.31 -0.91 -1.90
N ILE A 102 -11.06 -1.00 -2.35
CA ILE A 102 -10.57 -0.35 -3.56
C ILE A 102 -10.14 -1.38 -4.60
N LEU A 103 -10.69 -1.24 -5.81
CA LEU A 103 -10.24 -1.93 -7.03
C LEU A 103 -9.86 -0.87 -8.07
N ALA A 104 -8.56 -0.70 -8.33
CA ALA A 104 -8.11 0.32 -9.29
C ALA A 104 -8.32 -0.15 -10.74
N GLY A 105 -7.86 -1.35 -11.09
CA GLY A 105 -8.09 -1.95 -12.40
C GLY A 105 -6.85 -1.92 -13.28
N ASN A 106 -6.94 -1.37 -14.49
CA ASN A 106 -5.80 -1.32 -15.42
C ASN A 106 -5.20 0.08 -15.44
N GLY A 107 -3.89 0.21 -15.64
CA GLY A 107 -3.17 1.49 -15.72
C GLY A 107 -2.19 1.66 -14.56
N ASP A 108 -1.36 2.70 -14.62
CA ASP A 108 -0.40 3.00 -13.55
C ASP A 108 -1.10 3.86 -12.48
N ASN A 109 -1.59 3.23 -11.40
CA ASN A 109 -2.46 3.90 -10.42
C ASN A 109 -1.70 4.46 -9.20
N ASP A 110 -2.17 5.58 -8.65
CA ASP A 110 -1.73 6.12 -7.35
C ASP A 110 -2.86 5.98 -6.32
N ILE A 111 -2.66 5.12 -5.33
CA ILE A 111 -3.67 4.70 -4.36
C ILE A 111 -3.23 5.05 -2.94
N ASN A 112 -4.05 5.80 -2.23
CA ASN A 112 -3.94 6.00 -0.79
C ASN A 112 -5.23 5.55 -0.11
N ALA A 113 -5.16 4.43 0.60
CA ALA A 113 -6.33 3.86 1.27
C ALA A 113 -6.77 4.69 2.48
N GLY A 114 -5.82 5.29 3.21
CA GLY A 114 -6.13 6.26 4.27
C GLY A 114 -6.08 5.66 5.69
N THR A 115 -7.15 5.80 6.47
CA THR A 115 -7.20 5.30 7.85
C THR A 115 -8.29 4.25 8.00
N GLY A 116 -7.98 3.15 8.67
CA GLY A 116 -8.89 2.02 8.86
C GLY A 116 -8.28 0.73 8.33
N ASP A 117 -9.01 -0.38 8.44
CA ASP A 117 -8.55 -1.69 7.95
C ASP A 117 -8.96 -1.85 6.47
N ASP A 118 -8.07 -1.48 5.55
CA ASP A 118 -8.40 -1.35 4.13
C ASP A 118 -8.11 -2.60 3.30
N THR A 119 -8.83 -2.75 2.19
CA THR A 119 -8.58 -3.77 1.17
C THR A 119 -8.35 -3.11 -0.19
N VAL A 120 -7.15 -3.30 -0.74
CA VAL A 120 -6.75 -2.72 -2.03
C VAL A 120 -6.32 -3.81 -3.01
N VAL A 121 -6.85 -3.75 -4.23
CA VAL A 121 -6.35 -4.49 -5.39
C VAL A 121 -6.07 -3.49 -6.50
N ALA A 122 -4.79 -3.26 -6.81
CA ALA A 122 -4.42 -2.28 -7.83
C ALA A 122 -4.65 -2.82 -9.24
N GLY A 123 -4.10 -3.98 -9.58
CA GLY A 123 -4.49 -4.70 -10.81
C GLY A 123 -3.33 -4.79 -11.80
N ASP A 124 -3.52 -4.27 -13.02
CA ASP A 124 -2.50 -4.31 -14.07
C ASP A 124 -1.84 -2.94 -14.22
N GLY A 125 -0.53 -2.83 -14.00
CA GLY A 125 0.18 -1.56 -14.18
C GLY A 125 1.41 -1.47 -13.28
N ASN A 126 2.07 -0.32 -13.25
CA ASN A 126 3.05 0.02 -12.23
C ASN A 126 2.38 0.91 -11.19
N ASP A 127 1.83 0.29 -10.17
CA ASP A 127 1.01 0.98 -9.18
C ASP A 127 1.83 1.45 -7.98
N THR A 128 1.41 2.59 -7.41
CA THR A 128 1.85 3.08 -6.11
C THR A 128 0.71 2.92 -5.12
N ILE A 129 0.97 2.22 -4.00
CA ILE A 129 -0.05 1.92 -2.99
C ILE A 129 0.45 2.31 -1.60
N LEU A 130 -0.30 3.19 -0.94
CA LEU A 130 -0.18 3.53 0.46
C LEU A 130 -1.39 3.01 1.24
N GLY A 131 -1.19 2.02 2.11
CA GLY A 131 -2.25 1.49 2.99
C GLY A 131 -2.60 2.43 4.14
N GLY A 132 -1.66 3.27 4.58
CA GLY A 132 -1.92 4.27 5.61
C GLY A 132 -1.95 3.70 7.03
N SER A 133 -3.06 3.80 7.75
CA SER A 133 -3.14 3.41 9.17
C SER A 133 -4.20 2.35 9.41
N GLY A 134 -3.78 1.11 9.66
CA GLY A 134 -4.69 0.04 10.07
C GLY A 134 -4.03 -1.31 9.91
N ASN A 135 -4.84 -2.35 9.67
CA ASN A 135 -4.37 -3.66 9.27
C ASN A 135 -4.80 -3.95 7.83
N ASP A 136 -4.00 -3.49 6.88
CA ASP A 136 -4.41 -3.45 5.49
C ASP A 136 -4.15 -4.78 4.77
N SER A 137 -4.93 -5.02 3.72
CA SER A 137 -4.73 -6.09 2.75
C SER A 137 -4.49 -5.48 1.37
N LEU A 138 -3.23 -5.40 0.97
CA LEU A 138 -2.79 -4.72 -0.26
C LEU A 138 -2.29 -5.74 -1.30
N VAL A 139 -2.87 -5.70 -2.49
CA VAL A 139 -2.47 -6.54 -3.62
C VAL A 139 -2.11 -5.65 -4.81
N GLY A 140 -0.84 -5.64 -5.19
CA GLY A 140 -0.39 -4.85 -6.34
C GLY A 140 -0.82 -5.41 -7.69
N GLY A 141 -0.98 -6.74 -7.79
CA GLY A 141 -1.30 -7.37 -9.08
C GLY A 141 -0.07 -7.50 -9.98
N ASN A 142 -0.25 -7.30 -11.30
CA ASN A 142 0.80 -7.40 -12.30
C ASN A 142 1.68 -6.13 -12.31
N GLY A 143 2.79 -6.16 -13.05
CA GLY A 143 3.70 -5.02 -13.21
C GLY A 143 4.63 -4.75 -12.01
N SER A 144 5.27 -3.57 -12.00
CA SER A 144 6.30 -3.19 -11.03
C SER A 144 5.75 -2.20 -10.00
N ASN A 145 5.28 -2.75 -8.88
CA ASN A 145 4.51 -1.97 -7.90
C ASN A 145 5.34 -1.48 -6.71
N GLU A 146 5.07 -0.26 -6.26
CA GLU A 146 5.56 0.32 -5.01
C GLU A 146 4.46 0.24 -3.95
N ILE A 147 4.66 -0.57 -2.90
CA ILE A 147 3.63 -0.81 -1.87
C ILE A 147 4.18 -0.52 -0.49
N SER A 148 3.51 0.37 0.24
CA SER A 148 3.77 0.73 1.63
C SER A 148 2.51 0.54 2.46
N GLY A 149 2.52 -0.38 3.44
CA GLY A 149 1.40 -0.54 4.37
C GLY A 149 1.37 0.49 5.53
N GLY A 150 2.21 1.53 5.45
CA GLY A 150 2.10 2.68 6.33
C GLY A 150 2.58 2.48 7.78
N THR A 151 1.84 3.04 8.75
CA THR A 151 2.38 3.36 10.10
C THR A 151 2.37 2.22 11.10
N ARG A 152 1.67 1.10 10.82
CA ARG A 152 1.64 -0.09 11.67
C ARG A 152 2.34 -1.27 11.02
N ARG A 153 2.88 -2.18 11.85
CA ARG A 153 3.62 -3.39 11.42
C ARG A 153 2.73 -4.64 11.33
N HIS A 154 1.42 -4.47 11.14
CA HIS A 154 0.44 -5.55 11.23
C HIS A 154 -0.41 -5.77 9.98
N ASP A 155 -0.03 -5.16 8.85
CA ASP A 155 -0.70 -5.34 7.56
C ASP A 155 -0.69 -6.82 7.20
N ARG A 156 -1.91 -7.37 7.09
CA ARG A 156 -2.13 -8.82 7.20
C ARG A 156 -1.70 -9.54 5.94
N ARG A 157 -1.61 -8.82 4.81
CA ARG A 157 -1.29 -9.38 3.50
C ARG A 157 -0.87 -8.26 2.53
N ILE A 158 0.44 -8.14 2.30
CA ILE A 158 0.98 -7.38 1.16
C ILE A 158 1.43 -8.40 0.10
N VAL A 159 0.75 -8.45 -1.04
CA VAL A 159 1.08 -9.34 -2.16
C VAL A 159 1.42 -8.49 -3.38
N GLY A 160 2.72 -8.37 -3.63
CA GLY A 160 3.32 -7.69 -4.78
C GLY A 160 4.84 -7.86 -4.71
N THR A 161 5.57 -7.64 -5.80
CA THR A 161 7.04 -7.66 -5.77
C THR A 161 7.54 -6.48 -4.94
N CYS A 162 7.56 -6.64 -3.62
CA CYS A 162 7.95 -5.58 -2.71
C CYS A 162 9.39 -5.13 -3.04
N HIS A 163 9.56 -3.93 -3.60
CA HIS A 163 10.81 -3.22 -3.43
C HIS A 163 10.86 -2.82 -1.96
N ARG A 164 11.30 -3.77 -1.11
CA ARG A 164 11.66 -3.48 0.28
C ARG A 164 12.68 -2.35 0.21
N ASP A 165 12.22 -1.18 0.62
CA ASP A 165 13.03 0.00 0.75
C ASP A 165 14.27 -0.41 1.54
N ARG A 166 15.40 -0.45 0.83
CA ARG A 166 16.68 -0.85 1.41
C ARG A 166 17.03 0.22 2.41
N ASP A 167 16.77 -0.08 3.67
CA ASP A 167 17.17 0.63 4.87
C ASP A 167 18.64 1.07 4.77
N ARG A 168 18.88 2.22 4.12
CA ARG A 168 20.19 2.86 3.93
C ARG A 168 20.56 3.69 5.16
N ARG A 169 20.12 3.32 6.36
CA ARG A 169 20.44 4.03 7.60
C ARG A 169 21.09 3.17 8.68
N ARG A 170 22.14 2.41 8.34
CA ARG A 170 23.22 2.09 9.31
C ARG A 170 24.61 2.09 8.65
N ARG A 171 25.00 3.21 8.03
CA ARG A 171 26.42 3.58 7.94
C ARG A 171 26.75 4.48 9.13
N GLY A 172 27.33 3.91 10.17
CA GLY A 172 27.86 4.68 11.29
C GLY A 172 28.01 3.85 12.55
N LEU A 173 29.09 3.06 12.64
CA LEU A 173 30.07 3.09 13.73
C LEU A 173 31.12 1.98 13.52
N ALA A 174 32.02 2.16 12.55
CA ALA A 174 33.26 1.41 12.54
C ALA A 174 34.21 2.08 13.53
N VAL A 175 34.23 1.60 14.79
CA VAL A 175 35.28 1.95 15.74
C VAL A 175 36.59 1.35 15.23
N ARG A 176 37.41 2.24 14.67
CA ARG A 176 38.72 1.98 14.09
C ARG A 176 39.71 1.77 15.25
N ILE A 177 39.96 0.53 15.65
CA ILE A 177 41.09 0.22 16.54
C ILE A 177 42.34 0.14 15.65
N GLY A 178 43.24 1.09 15.86
CA GLY A 178 44.41 1.33 15.02
C GLY A 178 45.42 0.19 15.05
N HIS A 179 45.86 -0.23 13.86
CA HIS A 179 47.07 -1.01 13.68
C HIS A 179 48.10 -0.11 13.01
N ARG A 180 49.04 0.44 13.79
CA ARG A 180 50.20 1.18 13.29
C ARG A 180 51.41 0.26 13.37
N ILE A 181 51.92 -0.10 12.20
CA ILE A 181 53.16 -0.85 11.99
C ILE A 181 54.39 -0.03 12.40
N GLY A 182 55.38 -0.71 12.99
CA GLY A 182 56.69 -0.16 13.32
C GLY A 182 57.65 -1.27 13.74
N GLU A 183 58.53 -1.67 12.83
CA GLU A 183 59.58 -2.67 13.00
C GLU A 183 60.61 -2.26 14.08
N ARG A 184 61.18 -3.24 14.81
CA ARG A 184 62.64 -3.31 15.04
C ARG A 184 63.10 -4.64 15.61
N VAL A 185 64.26 -5.04 15.08
CA VAL A 185 65.00 -6.30 15.20
C VAL A 185 65.77 -6.42 16.52
N GLY A 186 65.89 -7.65 17.06
CA GLY A 186 67.11 -8.08 17.75
C GLY A 186 66.93 -8.94 19.00
N GLY A 187 67.49 -10.17 18.96
CA GLY A 187 68.29 -10.66 20.08
C GLY A 187 67.91 -11.99 20.77
N ARG A 188 68.54 -13.08 20.31
CA ARG A 188 69.15 -14.21 21.07
C ARG A 188 68.26 -15.24 21.82
N ARG A 189 68.52 -16.51 21.46
CA ARG A 189 68.16 -17.81 22.09
C ARG A 189 69.01 -18.10 23.37
N PRO A 190 69.03 -19.32 24.00
CA PRO A 190 68.11 -20.47 24.11
C PRO A 190 67.98 -21.08 25.56
N LEU A 191 67.28 -22.23 25.65
CA LEU A 191 67.42 -23.40 26.56
C LEU A 191 66.40 -23.54 27.71
N GLY A 192 65.77 -24.73 27.79
CA GLY A 192 64.90 -25.11 28.90
C GLY A 192 63.98 -26.31 28.61
N GLU A 193 64.57 -27.49 28.63
CA GLU A 193 64.02 -28.84 28.46
C GLU A 193 63.03 -29.26 29.58
N SER A 194 61.96 -30.01 29.27
CA SER A 194 61.54 -31.19 30.07
C SER A 194 60.35 -31.94 29.44
N LEU A 195 60.61 -33.21 29.15
CA LEU A 195 59.68 -34.28 28.76
C LEU A 195 58.70 -34.66 29.88
N ARG A 196 57.52 -35.21 29.53
CA ARG A 196 56.97 -36.53 29.97
C ARG A 196 55.48 -36.67 29.58
N ARG A 197 55.18 -37.62 28.68
CA ARG A 197 54.49 -38.93 28.90
C ARG A 197 52.96 -38.83 29.06
N GLN A 198 52.21 -39.28 28.04
CA GLN A 198 51.58 -40.62 27.86
C GLN A 198 50.22 -40.75 28.55
N GLY A 199 49.18 -41.09 27.76
CA GLY A 199 47.86 -41.47 28.28
C GLY A 199 46.79 -41.60 27.20
N ARG A 200 46.93 -42.61 26.32
CA ARG A 200 45.89 -43.10 25.39
C ARG A 200 45.19 -44.29 26.06
N ILE A 201 43.85 -44.36 26.04
CA ILE A 201 42.93 -45.53 26.07
C ILE A 201 41.51 -44.90 26.01
N VAL A 202 40.70 -44.99 24.94
CA VAL A 202 39.99 -46.11 24.27
C VAL A 202 38.67 -46.53 24.96
N GLN A 203 37.58 -46.28 24.20
CA GLN A 203 36.27 -46.95 24.09
C GLN A 203 35.30 -47.13 25.27
N GLY A 204 34.03 -46.86 24.96
CA GLY A 204 32.84 -47.39 25.63
C GLY A 204 31.56 -47.02 24.87
N VAL A 205 31.06 -47.96 24.05
CA VAL A 205 29.76 -47.93 23.35
C VAL A 205 28.77 -48.80 24.13
N ALA A 206 27.51 -48.34 24.28
CA ALA A 206 26.24 -49.11 24.37
C ALA A 206 25.17 -48.21 25.04
N VAL A 207 24.05 -47.82 24.41
CA VAL A 207 22.84 -48.56 23.98
C VAL A 207 22.02 -49.13 25.14
N GLY A 208 20.73 -48.75 25.24
CA GLY A 208 19.71 -49.41 26.07
C GLY A 208 18.71 -48.42 26.71
N THR A 209 17.63 -47.98 26.05
CA THR A 209 16.28 -48.59 25.92
C THR A 209 15.30 -48.26 27.07
N VAL A 210 14.27 -47.48 26.69
CA VAL A 210 12.82 -47.58 27.03
C VAL A 210 12.43 -48.21 28.37
N ARG A 211 11.80 -47.40 29.23
CA ARG A 211 10.41 -47.56 29.69
C ARG A 211 9.88 -46.26 30.26
#